data_AF-A0A9W8N0Q3-F1
#
_entry.id   AF-A0A9W8N0Q3-F1
#
_cell.length_a   1.000
_cell.length_b   1.000
_cell.length_c   1.000
_cell.angle_alpha   90.00
_cell.angle_beta   90.00
_cell.angle_gamma   90.00
#
_symmetry.space_group_name_H-M   'P 1'
#
loop_
_entity.id
_entity.type
_entity.pdbx_description
1 polymer ?
#
loop_
_entity_poly.entity_id
_entity_poly.type
_entity_poly.pdbx_seq_one_letter_code
_entity_poly.pdbx_strand_id
1 'polypeptide(L)'
;MSSTLETVQAMLRSVTGRPYCTGTVPLDATNSTLFYKCGDLKAELIDFAHATDEQLKKLADACQPATFGHGQKDVLDESYRKARKMDATMFASHFSPLQLGIINSIVGSLFHEQREATEIRAELYKLNVYGPGAFFKAHVDTPRSDKMFGSLVVILPTAHTGGSLIFRHQGNEWTFDSANAVNEEPSPRAAFVAFFSDVEHEVCEVTSGYRVTFTYNLYFADSTSPAPTMLSGNNPESDLKAAMSALMRDPQILPDGGILGFGLSHAYPFNSSLTNVSNLKGCLKGSDATIKRVCDALSLKSSLMAFYREEDKRVGVLMPKFVDFGDDQVEDGLAMYLRDLRGSIPVVDPNAKGGDDDFVRMMIEGANVHSIVWAKPLAEVNAFKAAFISYGNEATLDYAYGEVCLVVELPPADKRQ
;
A
#
# COMPACT_ATOMS: atom_id res chain seq x y z
N MET A 1 4.34 30.78 4.78
CA MET A 1 4.79 29.42 5.16
C MET A 1 6.30 29.46 5.28
N SER A 2 6.91 28.72 6.20
CA SER A 2 8.37 28.72 6.35
C SER A 2 9.02 27.94 5.19
N SER A 3 10.18 28.42 4.75
CA SER A 3 10.93 27.83 3.63
C SER A 3 11.41 26.40 3.92
N THR A 4 11.60 26.04 5.19
CA THR A 4 12.02 24.68 5.58
C THR A 4 10.88 23.68 5.46
N LEU A 5 9.64 24.08 5.79
CA LEU A 5 8.44 23.26 5.58
C LEU A 5 8.20 23.00 4.09
N GLU A 6 8.33 24.03 3.26
CA GLU A 6 8.20 23.90 1.79
C GLU A 6 9.27 22.97 1.21
N THR A 7 10.50 23.03 1.74
CA THR A 7 11.60 22.13 1.35
C THR A 7 11.29 20.69 1.73
N VAL A 8 10.83 20.44 2.97
CA VAL A 8 10.41 19.09 3.40
C VAL A 8 9.26 18.59 2.53
N GLN A 9 8.25 19.42 2.25
CA GLN A 9 7.13 19.08 1.35
C GLN A 9 7.60 18.77 -0.08
N ALA A 10 8.62 19.45 -0.59
CA ALA A 10 9.22 19.13 -1.89
C ALA A 10 9.95 17.78 -1.86
N MET A 11 10.72 17.51 -0.81
CA MET A 11 11.42 16.23 -0.64
C MET A 11 10.46 15.05 -0.45
N LEU A 12 9.38 15.24 0.29
CA LEU A 12 8.35 14.21 0.47
C LEU A 12 7.69 13.83 -0.87
N ARG A 13 7.58 14.77 -1.81
CA ARG A 13 7.12 14.52 -3.19
C ARG A 13 8.17 13.86 -4.08
N SER A 14 9.46 13.97 -3.78
CA SER A 14 10.52 13.30 -4.55
C SER A 14 10.81 11.88 -4.05
N VAL A 15 10.48 11.58 -2.79
CA VAL A 15 10.64 10.26 -2.16
C VAL A 15 9.53 9.27 -2.59
N THR A 16 8.50 9.72 -3.32
CA THR A 16 7.51 8.82 -3.93
C THR A 16 8.11 8.07 -5.11
N GLY A 17 8.62 6.86 -4.85
CA GLY A 17 9.09 5.93 -5.87
C GLY A 17 7.95 5.32 -6.70
N ARG A 18 8.30 4.54 -7.73
CA ARG A 18 7.32 3.74 -8.46
C ARG A 18 6.64 2.76 -7.49
N PRO A 19 5.32 2.58 -7.55
CA PRO A 19 4.61 1.69 -6.63
C PRO A 19 4.74 0.21 -7.04
N TYR A 20 5.66 -0.08 -7.97
CA TYR A 20 5.95 -1.38 -8.53
C TYR A 20 7.43 -1.49 -8.91
N CYS A 21 7.95 -2.72 -8.93
CA CYS A 21 9.27 -3.06 -9.46
C CYS A 21 9.16 -4.18 -10.49
N THR A 22 10.15 -4.25 -11.37
CA THR A 22 10.18 -5.23 -12.47
C THR A 22 11.56 -5.84 -12.61
N GLY A 23 11.63 -7.02 -13.20
CA GLY A 23 12.89 -7.65 -13.59
C GLY A 23 12.66 -8.87 -14.45
N THR A 24 13.75 -9.54 -14.82
CA THR A 24 13.70 -10.81 -15.56
C THR A 24 14.57 -11.85 -14.86
N VAL A 25 14.15 -13.11 -14.94
CA VAL A 25 14.90 -14.26 -14.43
C VAL A 25 15.04 -15.30 -15.54
N PRO A 26 16.20 -15.98 -15.64
CA PRO A 26 16.36 -17.04 -16.61
C PRO A 26 15.44 -18.22 -16.29
N LEU A 27 14.95 -18.89 -17.33
CA LEU A 27 14.35 -20.21 -17.18
C LEU A 27 15.36 -21.30 -17.52
N ASP A 28 15.24 -22.43 -16.83
CA ASP A 28 15.94 -23.68 -17.11
C ASP A 28 14.96 -24.86 -17.08
N ALA A 29 15.45 -26.04 -17.42
CA ALA A 29 14.63 -27.26 -17.51
C ALA A 29 13.87 -27.61 -16.22
N THR A 30 14.33 -27.13 -15.06
CA THR A 30 13.69 -27.37 -13.78
C THR A 30 12.51 -26.43 -13.56
N ASN A 31 12.69 -25.14 -13.84
CA ASN A 31 11.72 -24.09 -13.49
C ASN A 31 10.81 -23.64 -14.65
N SER A 32 11.04 -24.11 -15.87
CA SER A 32 10.21 -23.81 -17.05
C SER A 32 8.97 -24.70 -17.17
N THR A 33 8.92 -25.81 -16.43
CA THR A 33 7.89 -26.84 -16.60
C THR A 33 6.66 -26.59 -15.72
N LEU A 34 5.48 -26.85 -16.29
CA LEU A 34 4.19 -26.84 -15.62
C LEU A 34 3.45 -28.15 -15.89
N PHE A 35 2.98 -28.77 -14.82
CA PHE A 35 2.01 -29.87 -14.84
C PHE A 35 0.63 -29.32 -14.50
N TYR A 36 -0.38 -29.60 -15.30
CA TYR A 36 -1.73 -29.11 -15.04
C TYR A 36 -2.78 -30.19 -15.29
N LYS A 37 -3.84 -30.17 -14.49
CA LYS A 37 -4.96 -31.11 -14.60
C LYS A 37 -5.86 -30.70 -15.79
N CYS A 38 -6.14 -31.64 -16.69
CA CYS A 38 -6.99 -31.43 -17.88
C CYS A 38 -8.15 -32.45 -17.98
N GLY A 39 -8.61 -32.96 -16.83
CA GLY A 39 -9.70 -33.93 -16.69
C GLY A 39 -9.59 -34.64 -15.32
N ASP A 40 -10.51 -35.53 -14.97
CA ASP A 40 -10.61 -36.07 -13.60
C ASP A 40 -9.34 -36.76 -13.08
N LEU A 41 -8.60 -37.45 -13.97
CA LEU A 41 -7.34 -38.15 -13.66
C LEU A 41 -6.28 -37.98 -14.75
N LYS A 42 -6.35 -36.88 -15.51
CA LYS A 42 -5.40 -36.59 -16.59
C LYS A 42 -4.62 -35.32 -16.25
N ALA A 43 -3.30 -35.41 -16.36
CA ALA A 43 -2.41 -34.26 -16.32
C ALA A 43 -1.69 -34.11 -17.66
N GLU A 44 -1.50 -32.88 -18.09
CA GLU A 44 -0.64 -32.52 -19.21
C GLU A 44 0.56 -31.72 -18.73
N LEU A 45 1.58 -31.69 -19.58
CA LEU A 45 2.84 -30.98 -19.34
C LEU A 45 3.04 -29.94 -20.43
N ILE A 46 3.52 -28.77 -20.02
CA ILE A 46 4.02 -27.74 -20.92
C ILE A 46 5.38 -27.25 -20.40
N ASP A 47 6.34 -27.13 -21.32
CA ASP A 47 7.64 -26.49 -21.08
C ASP A 47 7.59 -25.08 -21.67
N PHE A 48 7.58 -24.06 -20.82
CA PHE A 48 7.50 -22.67 -21.27
C PHE A 48 8.77 -22.17 -21.96
N ALA A 49 9.90 -22.89 -21.86
CA ALA A 49 11.07 -22.57 -22.66
C ALA A 49 10.87 -22.84 -24.16
N HIS A 50 9.94 -23.73 -24.51
CA HIS A 50 9.70 -24.20 -25.88
C HIS A 50 8.21 -24.36 -26.20
N ALA A 51 7.35 -23.59 -25.54
CA ALA A 51 5.91 -23.74 -25.67
C ALA A 51 5.41 -23.38 -27.07
N THR A 52 4.59 -24.25 -27.65
CA THR A 52 3.92 -24.00 -28.93
C THR A 52 2.53 -23.38 -28.71
N ASP A 53 2.03 -22.64 -29.69
CA ASP A 53 0.67 -22.08 -29.66
C ASP A 53 -0.41 -23.15 -29.46
N GLU A 54 -0.21 -24.37 -29.97
CA GLU A 54 -1.16 -25.47 -29.77
C GLU A 54 -1.18 -25.94 -28.31
N GLN A 55 -0.02 -26.04 -27.65
CA GLN A 55 0.06 -26.37 -26.22
C GLN A 55 -0.53 -25.24 -25.36
N LEU A 56 -0.26 -23.99 -25.71
CA LEU A 56 -0.81 -22.82 -25.00
C LEU A 56 -2.33 -22.74 -25.15
N LYS A 57 -2.86 -23.07 -26.34
CA LYS A 57 -4.30 -23.22 -26.55
C LYS A 57 -4.90 -24.33 -25.69
N LYS A 58 -4.27 -25.50 -25.61
CA LYS A 58 -4.73 -26.61 -24.74
C LYS A 58 -4.75 -26.22 -23.26
N LEU A 59 -3.72 -25.50 -22.79
CA LEU A 59 -3.68 -24.94 -21.44
C LEU A 59 -4.83 -23.94 -21.22
N ALA A 60 -5.06 -23.04 -22.18
CA ALA A 60 -6.17 -22.09 -22.13
C ALA A 60 -7.53 -22.82 -22.02
N ASP A 61 -7.74 -23.85 -22.84
CA ASP A 61 -8.99 -24.61 -22.87
C ASP A 61 -9.23 -25.38 -21.55
N ALA A 62 -8.17 -25.82 -20.87
CA ALA A 62 -8.23 -26.44 -19.54
C ALA A 62 -8.51 -25.44 -18.40
N CYS A 63 -8.29 -24.14 -18.62
CA CYS A 63 -8.60 -23.09 -17.63
C CYS A 63 -10.09 -22.75 -17.61
N GLN A 64 -10.63 -22.32 -16.48
CA GLN A 64 -12.00 -21.81 -16.38
C GLN A 64 -12.06 -20.30 -16.68
N PRO A 65 -13.22 -19.74 -17.07
CA PRO A 65 -13.39 -18.29 -17.18
C PRO A 65 -13.02 -17.59 -15.87
N ALA A 66 -12.32 -16.47 -15.96
CA ALA A 66 -11.86 -15.74 -14.80
C ALA A 66 -12.92 -14.73 -14.32
N THR A 67 -13.26 -14.81 -13.03
CA THR A 67 -14.13 -13.84 -12.36
C THR A 67 -13.32 -12.65 -11.81
N PHE A 68 -14.00 -11.60 -11.36
CA PHE A 68 -13.43 -10.52 -10.56
C PHE A 68 -14.33 -10.18 -9.36
N GLY A 69 -13.75 -9.58 -8.33
CA GLY A 69 -14.49 -9.19 -7.13
C GLY A 69 -15.29 -7.90 -7.34
N HIS A 70 -16.56 -7.91 -6.96
CA HIS A 70 -17.40 -6.72 -6.88
C HIS A 70 -18.31 -6.84 -5.65
N GLY A 71 -18.12 -5.95 -4.66
CA GLY A 71 -18.95 -5.93 -3.45
C GLY A 71 -19.03 -7.27 -2.70
N GLN A 72 -17.87 -7.89 -2.42
CA GLN A 72 -17.75 -9.21 -1.77
C GLN A 72 -18.30 -10.41 -2.55
N LYS A 73 -18.61 -10.25 -3.85
CA LYS A 73 -19.05 -11.35 -4.73
C LYS A 73 -18.10 -11.51 -5.90
N ASP A 74 -17.92 -12.74 -6.35
CA ASP A 74 -17.25 -13.03 -7.62
C ASP A 74 -18.24 -12.85 -8.78
N VAL A 75 -17.89 -11.98 -9.73
CA VAL A 75 -18.68 -11.67 -10.92
C VAL A 75 -17.96 -12.15 -12.17
N LEU A 76 -18.72 -12.78 -13.07
CA LEU A 76 -18.28 -13.11 -14.43
C LEU A 76 -18.90 -12.12 -15.41
N ASP A 77 -18.10 -11.20 -15.94
CA ASP A 77 -18.48 -10.27 -16.99
C ASP A 77 -17.32 -10.12 -17.98
N GLU A 78 -17.46 -10.72 -19.16
CA GLU A 78 -16.43 -10.72 -20.20
C GLU A 78 -16.23 -9.35 -20.87
N SER A 79 -17.16 -8.40 -20.68
CA SER A 79 -16.97 -7.00 -21.09
C SER A 79 -16.04 -6.23 -20.15
N TYR A 80 -15.81 -6.77 -18.95
CA TYR A 80 -14.92 -6.20 -17.94
C TYR A 80 -13.60 -6.97 -17.83
N ARG A 81 -13.70 -8.30 -17.84
CA ARG A 81 -12.57 -9.21 -17.74
C ARG A 81 -12.78 -10.39 -18.68
N LYS A 82 -12.03 -10.40 -19.78
CA LYS A 82 -11.95 -11.55 -20.67
C LYS A 82 -10.61 -12.22 -20.45
N ALA A 83 -10.57 -13.23 -19.58
CA ALA A 83 -9.38 -14.01 -19.29
C ALA A 83 -9.78 -15.41 -18.81
N ARG A 84 -8.86 -16.37 -18.91
CA ARG A 84 -9.04 -17.69 -18.29
C ARG A 84 -8.07 -17.84 -17.12
N LYS A 85 -8.49 -18.56 -16.09
CA LYS A 85 -7.68 -18.83 -14.89
C LYS A 85 -7.66 -20.31 -14.55
N MET A 86 -6.61 -20.70 -13.84
CA MET A 86 -6.51 -22.00 -13.19
C MET A 86 -6.07 -21.77 -11.75
N ASP A 87 -6.80 -22.34 -10.80
CA ASP A 87 -6.49 -22.19 -9.37
C ASP A 87 -5.27 -23.05 -9.00
N ALA A 88 -4.48 -22.63 -8.00
CA ALA A 88 -3.22 -23.28 -7.63
C ALA A 88 -3.31 -24.77 -7.28
N THR A 89 -4.49 -25.29 -6.94
CA THR A 89 -4.71 -26.72 -6.66
C THR A 89 -4.77 -27.59 -7.93
N MET A 90 -4.85 -26.96 -9.11
CA MET A 90 -5.05 -27.63 -10.40
C MET A 90 -3.77 -27.72 -11.22
N PHE A 91 -2.66 -27.17 -10.72
CA PHE A 91 -1.36 -27.23 -11.38
C PHE A 91 -0.21 -27.30 -10.38
N ALA A 92 0.95 -27.72 -10.86
CA ALA A 92 2.19 -27.74 -10.12
C ALA A 92 3.34 -27.26 -11.02
N SER A 93 4.24 -26.47 -10.44
CA SER A 93 5.47 -26.02 -11.08
C SER A 93 6.58 -25.96 -10.06
N HIS A 94 7.83 -26.14 -10.49
CA HIS A 94 9.00 -25.90 -9.67
C HIS A 94 9.47 -24.44 -9.71
N PHE A 95 8.77 -23.56 -10.44
CA PHE A 95 9.06 -22.13 -10.44
C PHE A 95 8.93 -21.57 -9.01
N SER A 96 10.04 -21.11 -8.45
CA SER A 96 10.09 -20.58 -7.08
C SER A 96 10.63 -19.16 -7.08
N PRO A 97 9.79 -18.14 -6.80
CA PRO A 97 10.25 -16.76 -6.70
C PRO A 97 11.38 -16.56 -5.68
N LEU A 98 11.39 -17.37 -4.62
CA LEU A 98 12.44 -17.32 -3.60
C LEU A 98 13.77 -17.83 -4.15
N GLN A 99 13.79 -19.03 -4.75
CA GLN A 99 15.03 -19.63 -5.28
C GLN A 99 15.60 -18.84 -6.46
N LEU A 100 14.74 -18.21 -7.26
CA LEU A 100 15.13 -17.37 -8.40
C LEU A 100 15.56 -15.96 -7.98
N GLY A 101 15.59 -15.66 -6.68
CA GLY A 101 16.02 -14.36 -6.15
C GLY A 101 15.03 -13.21 -6.38
N ILE A 102 13.83 -13.48 -6.92
CA ILE A 102 12.79 -12.48 -7.17
C ILE A 102 12.40 -11.79 -5.88
N ILE A 103 12.26 -12.54 -4.77
CA ILE A 103 11.93 -11.96 -3.47
C ILE A 103 12.99 -10.95 -3.03
N ASN A 104 14.27 -11.29 -3.17
CA ASN A 104 15.37 -10.37 -2.84
C ASN A 104 15.36 -9.11 -3.72
N SER A 105 15.03 -9.25 -5.00
CA SER A 105 14.86 -8.11 -5.91
C SER A 105 13.68 -7.22 -5.49
N ILE A 106 12.53 -7.81 -5.13
CA ILE A 106 11.37 -7.08 -4.64
C ILE A 106 11.73 -6.30 -3.37
N VAL A 107 12.36 -6.96 -2.41
CA VAL A 107 12.85 -6.33 -1.18
C VAL A 107 13.79 -5.16 -1.51
N GLY A 108 14.79 -5.37 -2.35
CA GLY A 108 15.75 -4.33 -2.71
C GLY A 108 15.18 -3.16 -3.53
N SER A 109 14.12 -3.38 -4.30
CA SER A 109 13.53 -2.37 -5.18
C SER A 109 12.35 -1.63 -4.57
N LEU A 110 11.42 -2.31 -3.89
CA LEU A 110 10.24 -1.66 -3.30
C LEU A 110 10.48 -1.16 -1.89
N PHE A 111 11.42 -1.79 -1.19
CA PHE A 111 11.66 -1.53 0.23
C PHE A 111 13.06 -1.00 0.50
N HIS A 112 13.94 -0.93 -0.52
CA HIS A 112 15.30 -0.36 -0.52
C HIS A 112 16.10 -0.62 0.77
N GLU A 113 15.91 0.24 1.76
CA GLU A 113 16.63 0.32 3.03
C GLU A 113 15.97 -0.52 4.16
N GLN A 114 14.81 -1.11 3.93
CA GLN A 114 14.16 -2.06 4.85
C GLN A 114 14.54 -3.51 4.57
N ARG A 115 15.62 -3.75 3.81
CA ARG A 115 15.99 -5.08 3.31
C ARG A 115 16.12 -6.13 4.42
N GLU A 116 16.57 -5.71 5.58
CA GLU A 116 16.89 -6.60 6.70
C GLU A 116 15.72 -6.79 7.68
N ALA A 117 14.73 -5.88 7.67
CA ALA A 117 13.55 -5.95 8.53
C ALA A 117 12.33 -6.56 7.83
N THR A 118 12.35 -6.65 6.50
CA THR A 118 11.20 -7.04 5.68
C THR A 118 11.34 -8.48 5.22
N GLU A 119 10.73 -9.40 5.97
CA GLU A 119 10.58 -10.77 5.50
C GLU A 119 9.29 -10.87 4.65
N ILE A 120 9.42 -11.37 3.42
CA ILE A 120 8.32 -11.45 2.45
C ILE A 120 8.04 -12.91 2.14
N ARG A 121 6.79 -13.32 2.32
CA ARG A 121 6.27 -14.61 1.86
C ARG A 121 5.49 -14.42 0.57
N ALA A 122 5.88 -15.14 -0.48
CA ALA A 122 5.10 -15.23 -1.72
C ALA A 122 4.29 -16.53 -1.73
N GLU A 123 2.99 -16.40 -1.94
CA GLU A 123 2.04 -17.51 -1.99
C GLU A 123 1.46 -17.62 -3.40
N LEU A 124 1.68 -18.76 -4.05
CA LEU A 124 1.11 -19.03 -5.37
C LEU A 124 -0.41 -19.03 -5.28
N TYR A 125 -1.05 -18.15 -6.05
CA TYR A 125 -2.49 -17.99 -6.01
C TYR A 125 -3.17 -18.64 -7.23
N LYS A 126 -2.75 -18.24 -8.44
CA LYS A 126 -3.39 -18.70 -9.68
C LYS A 126 -2.47 -18.57 -10.88
N LEU A 127 -2.82 -19.30 -11.93
CA LEU A 127 -2.33 -19.09 -13.28
C LEU A 127 -3.41 -18.36 -14.09
N ASN A 128 -3.01 -17.42 -14.95
CA ASN A 128 -3.92 -16.79 -15.90
C ASN A 128 -3.43 -17.01 -17.33
N VAL A 129 -4.37 -17.20 -18.25
CA VAL A 129 -4.12 -17.25 -19.70
C VAL A 129 -4.96 -16.18 -20.38
N TYR A 130 -4.29 -15.28 -21.07
CA TYR A 130 -4.89 -14.27 -21.93
C TYR A 130 -4.57 -14.62 -23.39
N GLY A 131 -5.57 -15.12 -24.12
CA GLY A 131 -5.46 -15.36 -25.57
C GLY A 131 -5.84 -14.12 -26.40
N PRO A 132 -5.99 -14.24 -27.72
CA PRO A 132 -6.36 -13.11 -28.57
C PRO A 132 -7.69 -12.46 -28.16
N GLY A 133 -7.71 -11.14 -28.04
CA GLY A 133 -8.84 -10.34 -27.58
C GLY A 133 -9.11 -10.39 -26.08
N ALA A 134 -8.27 -11.06 -25.29
CA ALA A 134 -8.37 -11.13 -23.83
C ALA A 134 -7.78 -9.87 -23.18
N PHE A 135 -8.43 -9.37 -22.13
CA PHE A 135 -8.03 -8.17 -21.39
C PHE A 135 -8.57 -8.20 -19.95
N PHE A 136 -8.14 -7.27 -19.12
CA PHE A 136 -8.75 -7.02 -17.82
C PHE A 136 -8.70 -5.53 -17.50
N LYS A 137 -9.87 -4.90 -17.40
CA LYS A 137 -10.00 -3.45 -17.13
C LYS A 137 -9.37 -3.04 -15.80
N ALA A 138 -9.16 -1.74 -15.66
CA ALA A 138 -8.63 -1.10 -14.46
C ALA A 138 -9.33 -1.61 -13.18
N HIS A 139 -8.54 -2.04 -12.19
CA HIS A 139 -9.03 -2.51 -10.90
C HIS A 139 -7.93 -2.43 -9.84
N VAL A 140 -8.33 -2.50 -8.58
CA VAL A 140 -7.44 -2.64 -7.42
C VAL A 140 -7.64 -4.03 -6.83
N ASP A 141 -6.56 -4.69 -6.41
CA ASP A 141 -6.65 -5.99 -5.80
C ASP A 141 -7.35 -5.90 -4.44
N THR A 142 -8.30 -6.81 -4.19
CA THR A 142 -8.91 -6.93 -2.85
C THR A 142 -7.92 -7.65 -1.92
N PRO A 143 -7.47 -7.03 -0.82
CA PRO A 143 -6.59 -7.69 0.14
C PRO A 143 -7.25 -8.93 0.72
N ARG A 144 -6.49 -10.02 0.87
CA ARG A 144 -6.97 -11.31 1.40
C ARG A 144 -6.63 -11.56 2.87
N SER A 145 -5.79 -10.71 3.44
CA SER A 145 -5.36 -10.72 4.83
C SER A 145 -4.83 -9.34 5.19
N ASP A 146 -4.88 -9.04 6.48
CA ASP A 146 -4.20 -7.94 7.16
C ASP A 146 -2.67 -7.88 6.96
N LYS A 147 -2.04 -8.95 6.47
CA LYS A 147 -0.60 -8.99 6.17
C LYS A 147 -0.28 -8.92 4.67
N MET A 148 -1.29 -9.01 3.80
CA MET A 148 -1.08 -8.91 2.35
C MET A 148 -0.76 -7.47 1.98
N PHE A 149 0.38 -7.25 1.32
CA PHE A 149 0.79 -5.89 0.94
C PHE A 149 0.82 -5.66 -0.57
N GLY A 150 0.79 -6.73 -1.37
CA GLY A 150 0.93 -6.62 -2.82
C GLY A 150 0.80 -7.93 -3.56
N SER A 151 1.00 -7.83 -4.86
CA SER A 151 0.89 -8.93 -5.81
C SER A 151 2.20 -9.03 -6.61
N LEU A 152 2.61 -10.27 -6.90
CA LEU A 152 3.68 -10.59 -7.83
C LEU A 152 3.09 -11.32 -9.04
N VAL A 153 3.27 -10.74 -10.22
CA VAL A 153 2.89 -11.33 -11.50
C VAL A 153 4.16 -11.75 -12.22
N VAL A 154 4.32 -13.05 -12.46
CA VAL A 154 5.39 -13.61 -13.29
C VAL A 154 4.81 -13.88 -14.67
N ILE A 155 5.40 -13.28 -15.70
CA ILE A 155 5.04 -13.44 -17.11
C ILE A 155 5.97 -14.50 -17.71
N LEU A 156 5.40 -15.58 -18.23
CA LEU A 156 6.16 -16.68 -18.82
C LEU A 156 6.51 -16.38 -20.29
N PRO A 157 7.67 -16.85 -20.80
CA PRO A 157 8.17 -16.56 -22.14
C PRO A 157 7.34 -17.27 -23.21
N THR A 158 6.21 -16.65 -23.53
CA THR A 158 5.23 -17.11 -24.50
C THR A 158 5.12 -16.03 -25.57
N ALA A 159 5.19 -16.41 -26.85
CA ALA A 159 5.11 -15.44 -27.93
C ALA A 159 3.72 -14.79 -27.94
N HIS A 160 3.66 -13.46 -27.78
CA HIS A 160 2.42 -12.69 -27.84
C HIS A 160 2.68 -11.22 -28.22
N THR A 161 1.62 -10.52 -28.61
CA THR A 161 1.61 -9.05 -28.79
C THR A 161 0.46 -8.42 -28.03
N GLY A 162 0.62 -7.15 -27.65
CA GLY A 162 -0.31 -6.49 -26.72
C GLY A 162 -0.14 -7.02 -25.29
N GLY A 163 -1.18 -6.96 -24.47
CA GLY A 163 -1.13 -7.52 -23.11
C GLY A 163 -0.29 -6.74 -22.10
N SER A 164 0.06 -5.49 -22.40
CA SER A 164 0.78 -4.61 -21.47
C SER A 164 0.04 -4.43 -20.15
N LEU A 165 0.80 -4.25 -19.07
CA LEU A 165 0.27 -3.91 -17.76
C LEU A 165 0.35 -2.40 -17.57
N ILE A 166 -0.78 -1.75 -17.29
CA ILE A 166 -0.82 -0.34 -16.90
C ILE A 166 -0.96 -0.27 -15.38
N PHE A 167 -0.22 0.62 -14.74
CA PHE A 167 -0.28 0.91 -13.31
C PHE A 167 -0.64 2.37 -13.11
N ARG A 168 -1.56 2.65 -12.17
CA ARG A 168 -2.00 4.00 -11.79
C ARG A 168 -1.95 4.13 -10.28
N HIS A 169 -1.28 5.18 -9.80
CA HIS A 169 -1.17 5.47 -8.37
C HIS A 169 -0.85 6.95 -8.16
N GLN A 170 -1.56 7.61 -7.25
CA GLN A 170 -1.35 9.02 -6.89
C GLN A 170 -1.30 9.96 -8.12
N GLY A 171 -2.21 9.76 -9.07
CA GLY A 171 -2.31 10.59 -10.29
C GLY A 171 -1.24 10.34 -11.35
N ASN A 172 -0.34 9.38 -11.14
CA ASN A 172 0.66 8.98 -12.12
C ASN A 172 0.26 7.67 -12.81
N GLU A 173 0.69 7.50 -14.06
CA GLU A 173 0.46 6.30 -14.87
C GLU A 173 1.79 5.76 -15.41
N TRP A 174 1.95 4.44 -15.39
CA TRP A 174 3.10 3.73 -15.97
C TRP A 174 2.65 2.52 -16.79
N THR A 175 3.37 2.24 -17.87
CA THR A 175 3.12 1.06 -18.70
C THR A 175 4.31 0.10 -18.64
N PHE A 176 4.03 -1.18 -18.46
CA PHE A 176 4.97 -2.28 -18.58
C PHE A 176 4.59 -3.16 -19.77
N ASP A 177 5.45 -3.17 -20.79
CA ASP A 177 5.29 -3.99 -21.98
C ASP A 177 5.64 -5.45 -21.64
N SER A 178 4.61 -6.27 -21.44
CA SER A 178 4.77 -7.69 -21.08
C SER A 178 5.37 -8.51 -22.21
N ALA A 179 5.06 -8.18 -23.46
CA ALA A 179 5.51 -8.92 -24.62
C ALA A 179 7.01 -8.70 -24.83
N ASN A 180 7.44 -7.44 -24.85
CA ASN A 180 8.85 -7.11 -25.01
C ASN A 180 9.72 -7.67 -23.87
N ALA A 181 9.21 -7.68 -22.64
CA ALA A 181 9.95 -8.14 -21.46
C ALA A 181 10.27 -9.66 -21.46
N VAL A 182 9.57 -10.47 -22.26
CA VAL A 182 9.78 -11.93 -22.33
C VAL A 182 10.23 -12.43 -23.70
N ASN A 183 10.35 -11.53 -24.68
CA ASN A 183 10.82 -11.83 -26.03
C ASN A 183 12.35 -11.66 -26.19
N GLU A 184 13.12 -11.71 -25.09
CA GLU A 184 14.58 -11.55 -25.10
C GLU A 184 15.31 -12.86 -25.48
N GLU A 185 16.06 -12.83 -26.58
CA GLU A 185 17.00 -13.87 -27.02
C GLU A 185 18.40 -13.65 -26.39
N PRO A 186 19.24 -14.68 -26.19
CA PRO A 186 19.21 -16.03 -26.77
C PRO A 186 18.67 -17.15 -25.87
N SER A 187 18.10 -16.84 -24.70
CA SER A 187 17.63 -17.83 -23.72
C SER A 187 16.30 -17.42 -23.12
N PRO A 188 15.32 -18.33 -22.97
CA PRO A 188 14.00 -17.97 -22.45
C PRO A 188 14.07 -17.40 -21.04
N ARG A 189 13.40 -16.26 -20.82
CA ARG A 189 13.36 -15.55 -19.54
C ARG A 189 11.93 -15.29 -19.14
N ALA A 190 11.62 -15.51 -17.86
CA ALA A 190 10.38 -15.00 -17.30
C ALA A 190 10.60 -13.56 -16.84
N ALA A 191 9.67 -12.67 -17.17
CA ALA A 191 9.61 -11.35 -16.57
C ALA A 191 8.78 -11.41 -15.30
N PHE A 192 9.03 -10.50 -14.37
CA PHE A 192 8.18 -10.33 -13.21
C PHE A 192 7.86 -8.86 -12.96
N VAL A 193 6.69 -8.64 -12.37
CA VAL A 193 6.24 -7.35 -11.87
C VAL A 193 5.65 -7.55 -10.50
N ALA A 194 6.15 -6.82 -9.50
CA ALA A 194 5.59 -6.80 -8.16
C ALA A 194 5.11 -5.38 -7.83
N PHE A 195 3.91 -5.26 -7.29
CA PHE A 195 3.26 -3.97 -7.02
C PHE A 195 2.44 -4.02 -5.72
N PHE A 196 2.25 -2.86 -5.09
CA PHE A 196 1.43 -2.77 -3.88
C PHE A 196 -0.05 -3.02 -4.18
N SER A 197 -0.78 -3.57 -3.21
CA SER A 197 -2.18 -4.02 -3.36
C SER A 197 -3.14 -2.88 -3.72
N ASP A 198 -2.79 -1.65 -3.35
CA ASP A 198 -3.53 -0.41 -3.53
C ASP A 198 -3.24 0.30 -4.87
N VAL A 199 -2.40 -0.31 -5.71
CA VAL A 199 -2.14 0.19 -7.06
C VAL A 199 -3.25 -0.27 -7.99
N GLU A 200 -3.93 0.70 -8.62
CA GLU A 200 -4.85 0.40 -9.70
C GLU A 200 -4.05 -0.12 -10.89
N HIS A 201 -4.50 -1.21 -11.48
CA HIS A 201 -3.82 -1.81 -12.61
C HIS A 201 -4.78 -2.41 -13.63
N GLU A 202 -4.29 -2.53 -14.86
CA GLU A 202 -5.06 -2.95 -16.02
C GLU A 202 -4.18 -3.85 -16.91
N VAL A 203 -4.78 -4.86 -17.53
CA VAL A 203 -4.15 -5.66 -18.58
C VAL A 203 -4.77 -5.24 -19.91
N CYS A 204 -3.97 -4.60 -20.76
CA CYS A 204 -4.36 -4.27 -22.12
C CYS A 204 -4.72 -5.52 -22.92
N GLU A 205 -5.45 -5.33 -24.02
CA GLU A 205 -5.82 -6.41 -24.92
C GLU A 205 -4.58 -7.14 -25.47
N VAL A 206 -4.60 -8.47 -25.42
CA VAL A 206 -3.66 -9.33 -26.15
C VAL A 206 -4.13 -9.45 -27.59
N THR A 207 -3.35 -8.95 -28.54
CA THR A 207 -3.73 -8.90 -29.96
C THR A 207 -3.36 -10.16 -30.73
N SER A 208 -2.30 -10.87 -30.31
CA SER A 208 -1.93 -12.17 -30.87
C SER A 208 -1.20 -13.04 -29.84
N GLY A 209 -1.22 -14.36 -30.05
CA GLY A 209 -0.57 -15.33 -29.17
C GLY A 209 -1.28 -15.50 -27.83
N TYR A 210 -0.55 -16.02 -26.85
CA TYR A 210 -1.06 -16.24 -25.49
C TYR A 210 -0.11 -15.65 -24.46
N ARG A 211 -0.61 -14.75 -23.61
CA ARG A 211 0.12 -14.27 -22.44
C ARG A 211 -0.24 -15.13 -21.24
N VAL A 212 0.72 -15.90 -20.74
CA VAL A 212 0.56 -16.77 -19.57
C VAL A 212 1.28 -16.19 -18.36
N THR A 213 0.60 -16.16 -17.21
CA THR A 213 1.19 -15.64 -15.97
C THR A 213 0.94 -16.53 -14.76
N PHE A 214 1.92 -16.57 -13.85
CA PHE A 214 1.67 -16.93 -12.45
C PHE A 214 1.39 -15.66 -11.64
N THR A 215 0.41 -15.72 -10.74
CA THR A 215 0.13 -14.67 -9.77
C THR A 215 0.38 -15.19 -8.37
N TYR A 216 1.13 -14.43 -7.59
CA TYR A 216 1.42 -14.69 -6.19
C TYR A 216 0.89 -13.55 -5.33
N ASN A 217 0.30 -13.88 -4.18
CA ASN A 217 0.03 -12.89 -3.13
C ASN A 217 1.31 -12.69 -2.31
N LEU A 218 1.65 -11.43 -2.01
CA LEU A 218 2.82 -11.08 -1.21
C LEU A 218 2.37 -10.65 0.19
N TYR A 219 2.96 -11.27 1.21
CA TYR A 219 2.66 -11.01 2.62
C TYR A 219 3.91 -10.59 3.37
N PHE A 220 3.75 -9.68 4.32
CA PHE A 220 4.74 -9.48 5.37
C PHE A 220 4.75 -10.71 6.28
N ALA A 221 5.93 -11.27 6.52
CA ALA A 221 6.16 -12.31 7.51
C ALA A 221 6.69 -11.68 8.80
N ASP A 222 6.39 -12.31 9.95
CA ASP A 222 6.84 -11.82 11.25
C ASP A 222 8.35 -12.12 11.37
N SER A 223 9.18 -11.08 11.29
CA SER A 223 10.63 -11.25 11.43
C SER A 223 11.02 -11.50 12.89
N THR A 224 11.82 -12.54 13.15
CA THR A 224 12.33 -12.85 14.50
C THR A 224 13.71 -12.27 14.79
N SER A 225 14.29 -11.51 13.86
CA SER A 225 15.68 -11.03 13.96
C SER A 225 15.78 -9.51 13.94
N PRO A 226 16.53 -8.88 14.86
CA PRO A 226 16.81 -7.45 14.79
C PRO A 226 17.73 -7.16 13.59
N ALA A 227 17.31 -6.22 12.75
CA ALA A 227 18.06 -5.78 11.58
C ALA A 227 19.27 -4.90 11.99
N PRO A 228 20.50 -5.19 11.52
CA PRO A 228 21.58 -4.21 11.51
C PRO A 228 21.27 -3.00 10.59
N THR A 229 22.04 -1.93 10.76
CA THR A 229 21.89 -0.69 9.98
C THR A 229 23.04 -0.58 9.00
N MET A 230 22.78 -0.65 7.70
CA MET A 230 23.78 -0.40 6.65
C MET A 230 23.54 0.97 6.02
N LEU A 231 24.60 1.79 5.98
CA LEU A 231 24.61 3.08 5.28
C LEU A 231 24.97 2.85 3.81
N SER A 232 24.21 3.42 2.87
CA SER A 232 24.62 3.54 1.46
C SER A 232 24.17 4.88 0.88
N GLY A 233 25.04 5.46 0.04
CA GLY A 233 25.09 6.89 -0.26
C GLY A 233 24.07 7.43 -1.26
N ASN A 234 23.94 8.77 -1.22
CA ASN A 234 23.10 9.66 -2.04
C ASN A 234 21.75 9.06 -2.46
N ASN A 235 20.85 8.99 -1.48
CA ASN A 235 19.47 8.59 -1.64
C ASN A 235 18.51 9.76 -1.31
N PRO A 236 17.30 9.77 -1.89
CA PRO A 236 16.21 10.68 -1.48
C PRO A 236 15.94 10.67 0.03
N GLU A 237 16.29 9.59 0.74
CA GLU A 237 16.16 9.47 2.20
C GLU A 237 17.15 10.38 2.96
N SER A 238 18.41 10.49 2.54
CA SER A 238 19.42 11.40 3.12
C SER A 238 19.03 12.86 2.91
N ASP A 239 18.54 13.17 1.71
CA ASP A 239 18.02 14.48 1.36
C ASP A 239 16.79 14.86 2.21
N LEU A 240 15.85 13.92 2.39
CA LEU A 240 14.72 14.09 3.30
C LEU A 240 15.18 14.23 4.76
N LYS A 241 16.17 13.46 5.20
CA LYS A 241 16.74 13.55 6.56
C LYS A 241 17.39 14.90 6.81
N ALA A 242 18.14 15.43 5.85
CA ALA A 242 18.75 16.75 5.93
C ALA A 242 17.69 17.86 6.00
N ALA A 243 16.65 17.78 5.15
CA ALA A 243 15.52 18.71 5.16
C ALA A 243 14.75 18.65 6.49
N MET A 244 14.43 17.46 6.98
CA MET A 244 13.78 17.24 8.29
C MET A 244 14.61 17.82 9.44
N SER A 245 15.93 17.60 9.42
CA SER A 245 16.85 18.17 10.42
C SER A 245 16.87 19.70 10.38
N ALA A 246 16.78 20.30 9.20
CA ALA A 246 16.71 21.75 9.04
C ALA A 246 15.37 22.30 9.56
N LEU A 247 14.25 21.63 9.25
CA LEU A 247 12.92 21.97 9.74
C LEU A 247 12.86 21.95 11.27
N MET A 248 13.48 20.94 11.92
CA MET A 248 13.54 20.88 13.38
C MET A 248 14.26 22.08 14.01
N ARG A 249 15.24 22.66 13.32
CA ARG A 249 15.97 23.85 13.81
C ARG A 249 15.27 25.16 13.47
N ASP A 250 14.18 25.14 12.72
CA ASP A 250 13.44 26.33 12.34
C ASP A 250 12.54 26.80 13.50
N PRO A 251 12.82 27.96 14.12
CA PRO A 251 12.02 28.46 15.24
C PRO A 251 10.61 28.92 14.81
N GLN A 252 10.36 29.09 13.51
CA GLN A 252 9.04 29.48 13.00
C GLN A 252 8.07 28.30 12.92
N ILE A 253 8.58 27.07 12.92
CA ILE A 253 7.74 25.87 12.85
C ILE A 253 7.42 25.41 14.27
N LEU A 254 6.13 25.47 14.65
CA LEU A 254 5.65 25.04 15.96
C LEU A 254 6.47 25.66 17.11
N PRO A 255 6.53 27.00 17.26
CA PRO A 255 7.44 27.66 18.21
C PRO A 255 7.32 27.14 19.65
N ASP A 256 6.08 26.89 20.10
CA ASP A 256 5.77 26.37 21.44
C ASP A 256 5.75 24.83 21.51
N GLY A 257 6.23 24.15 20.46
CA GLY A 257 6.12 22.71 20.28
C GLY A 257 4.77 22.30 19.69
N GLY A 258 4.61 21.01 19.45
CA GLY A 258 3.38 20.46 18.91
C GLY A 258 3.61 19.23 18.05
N ILE A 259 2.72 19.03 17.06
CA ILE A 259 2.67 17.83 16.25
C ILE A 259 3.00 18.14 14.80
N LEU A 260 3.93 17.40 14.22
CA LEU A 260 4.16 17.36 12.78
C LEU A 260 3.44 16.14 12.20
N GLY A 261 2.45 16.37 11.33
CA GLY A 261 1.60 15.34 10.74
C GLY A 261 2.02 14.94 9.34
N PHE A 262 1.89 13.64 9.03
CA PHE A 262 2.12 13.06 7.72
C PHE A 262 0.97 12.15 7.32
N GLY A 263 0.19 12.56 6.31
CA GLY A 263 -0.77 11.68 5.63
C GLY A 263 -0.05 10.51 4.97
N LEU A 264 -0.70 9.34 4.96
CA LEU A 264 -0.11 8.12 4.40
C LEU A 264 -0.40 8.02 2.89
N SER A 265 0.60 7.57 2.14
CA SER A 265 0.57 7.44 0.68
C SER A 265 -0.16 6.19 0.21
N HIS A 266 -0.05 5.11 0.98
CA HIS A 266 -0.53 3.78 0.61
C HIS A 266 -1.71 3.35 1.46
N ALA A 267 -2.57 2.50 0.91
CA ALA A 267 -3.63 1.89 1.69
C ALA A 267 -3.09 0.71 2.51
N TYR A 268 -3.50 0.66 3.78
CA TYR A 268 -3.15 -0.42 4.70
C TYR A 268 -4.38 -1.23 5.08
N PRO A 269 -4.27 -2.57 5.16
CA PRO A 269 -5.41 -3.40 5.54
C PRO A 269 -5.64 -3.32 7.05
N PHE A 270 -6.68 -2.61 7.46
CA PHE A 270 -7.12 -2.59 8.86
C PHE A 270 -8.64 -2.71 8.97
N ASN A 271 -9.08 -3.22 10.11
CA ASN A 271 -10.46 -3.18 10.56
C ASN A 271 -10.51 -2.32 11.81
N SER A 272 -11.27 -1.22 11.79
CA SER A 272 -11.34 -0.26 12.90
C SER A 272 -11.83 -0.88 14.22
N SER A 273 -12.52 -2.03 14.18
CA SER A 273 -12.97 -2.74 15.38
C SER A 273 -11.96 -3.76 15.93
N LEU A 274 -10.97 -4.20 15.13
CA LEU A 274 -10.10 -5.32 15.49
C LEU A 274 -8.60 -4.96 15.46
N THR A 275 -8.20 -4.04 14.60
CA THR A 275 -6.80 -3.73 14.36
C THR A 275 -6.33 -2.66 15.34
N ASN A 276 -5.23 -2.92 16.05
CA ASN A 276 -4.54 -1.85 16.76
C ASN A 276 -3.74 -0.99 15.77
N VAL A 277 -3.89 0.33 15.81
CA VAL A 277 -3.20 1.28 14.93
C VAL A 277 -1.68 1.09 14.96
N SER A 278 -1.10 0.75 16.12
CA SER A 278 0.34 0.51 16.25
C SER A 278 0.85 -0.67 15.43
N ASN A 279 -0.01 -1.67 15.16
CA ASN A 279 0.37 -2.87 14.41
C ASN A 279 0.67 -2.55 12.94
N LEU A 280 0.14 -1.45 12.41
CA LEU A 280 0.37 -1.00 11.04
C LEU A 280 1.82 -0.54 10.80
N LYS A 281 2.60 -0.29 11.86
CA LYS A 281 4.01 0.11 11.76
C LYS A 281 4.84 -0.92 10.98
N GLY A 282 4.55 -2.21 11.17
CA GLY A 282 5.24 -3.30 10.47
C GLY A 282 4.86 -3.43 8.99
N CYS A 283 3.81 -2.72 8.56
CA CYS A 283 3.26 -2.86 7.21
C CYS A 283 3.50 -1.64 6.33
N LEU A 284 4.19 -0.59 6.82
CA LEU A 284 4.40 0.65 6.08
C LEU A 284 5.09 0.39 4.73
N LYS A 285 4.51 0.95 3.66
CA LYS A 285 4.93 0.78 2.27
C LYS A 285 5.63 2.04 1.75
N GLY A 286 6.59 1.86 0.85
CA GLY A 286 7.20 2.93 0.06
C GLY A 286 7.57 4.18 0.87
N SER A 287 7.07 5.34 0.43
CA SER A 287 7.38 6.64 1.06
C SER A 287 7.00 6.74 2.54
N ASP A 288 5.94 6.08 2.99
CA ASP A 288 5.50 6.14 4.39
C ASP A 288 6.52 5.46 5.31
N ALA A 289 7.05 4.33 4.85
CA ALA A 289 8.13 3.60 5.49
C ALA A 289 9.42 4.43 5.54
N THR A 290 9.76 5.15 4.47
CA THR A 290 10.92 6.06 4.43
C THR A 290 10.80 7.20 5.43
N ILE A 291 9.63 7.85 5.51
CA ILE A 291 9.39 8.91 6.51
C ILE A 291 9.60 8.37 7.92
N LYS A 292 9.06 7.18 8.22
CA LYS A 292 9.21 6.54 9.53
C LYS A 292 10.67 6.28 9.90
N ARG A 293 11.49 5.80 8.95
CA ARG A 293 12.93 5.58 9.15
C ARG A 293 13.69 6.87 9.37
N VAL A 294 13.43 7.92 8.58
CA VAL A 294 14.03 9.24 8.80
C VAL A 294 13.71 9.75 10.20
N CYS A 295 12.47 9.55 10.67
CA CYS A 295 12.10 9.88 12.03
C CYS A 295 12.92 9.09 13.07
N ASP A 296 13.05 7.76 12.90
CA ASP A 296 13.86 6.92 13.80
C ASP A 296 15.35 7.32 13.77
N ALA A 297 15.91 7.60 12.60
CA ALA A 297 17.30 8.00 12.40
C ALA A 297 17.63 9.39 12.97
N LEU A 298 16.60 10.21 13.21
CA LEU A 298 16.68 11.50 13.90
C LEU A 298 16.24 11.41 15.37
N SER A 299 15.98 10.19 15.88
CA SER A 299 15.47 9.95 17.24
C SER A 299 14.16 10.69 17.56
N LEU A 300 13.32 10.89 16.55
CA LEU A 300 12.03 11.56 16.70
C LEU A 300 10.98 10.59 17.23
N LYS A 301 10.23 11.05 18.24
CA LYS A 301 9.10 10.32 18.81
C LYS A 301 7.95 10.30 17.80
N SER A 302 7.95 9.27 16.96
CA SER A 302 6.99 9.08 15.87
C SER A 302 6.01 7.94 16.18
N SER A 303 4.73 8.15 15.89
CA SER A 303 3.66 7.17 16.15
C SER A 303 2.61 7.18 15.05
N LEU A 304 2.04 6.02 14.73
CA LEU A 304 0.82 5.95 13.92
C LEU A 304 -0.37 6.24 14.84
N MET A 305 -1.28 7.08 14.36
CA MET A 305 -2.45 7.54 15.10
C MET A 305 -3.68 7.55 14.18
N ALA A 306 -4.85 7.31 14.77
CA ALA A 306 -6.14 7.57 14.14
C ALA A 306 -6.51 9.04 14.37
N PHE A 307 -6.53 9.84 13.31
CA PHE A 307 -6.92 11.25 13.38
C PHE A 307 -8.40 11.39 13.07
N TYR A 308 -9.20 11.74 14.09
CA TYR A 308 -10.62 12.03 13.94
C TYR A 308 -10.80 13.50 13.57
N ARG A 309 -11.59 13.72 12.51
CA ARG A 309 -11.92 15.06 12.00
C ARG A 309 -13.32 15.46 12.44
N GLU A 310 -13.44 16.72 12.81
CA GLU A 310 -14.73 17.40 12.97
C GLU A 310 -15.19 18.06 11.68
N GLU A 311 -16.45 18.52 11.68
CA GLU A 311 -16.95 19.45 10.65
C GLU A 311 -16.08 20.71 10.58
N ASP A 312 -15.59 21.20 11.73
CA ASP A 312 -14.57 22.24 11.77
C ASP A 312 -13.19 21.64 11.40
N LYS A 313 -12.76 21.94 10.18
CA LYS A 313 -11.49 21.48 9.60
C LYS A 313 -10.25 21.93 10.38
N ARG A 314 -10.36 22.86 11.32
CA ARG A 314 -9.24 23.32 12.16
C ARG A 314 -8.99 22.43 13.37
N VAL A 315 -9.99 21.69 13.84
CA VAL A 315 -9.88 20.88 15.06
C VAL A 315 -9.89 19.41 14.72
N GLY A 316 -9.08 18.63 15.43
CA GLY A 316 -9.23 17.18 15.44
C GLY A 316 -8.63 16.54 16.68
N VAL A 317 -8.81 15.24 16.80
CA VAL A 317 -8.28 14.46 17.92
C VAL A 317 -7.49 13.27 17.38
N LEU A 318 -6.22 13.18 17.77
CA LEU A 318 -5.38 12.03 17.50
C LEU A 318 -5.59 10.98 18.59
N MET A 319 -5.85 9.75 18.17
CA MET A 319 -6.07 8.61 19.05
C MET A 319 -5.06 7.49 18.74
N PRO A 320 -4.45 6.86 19.75
CA PRO A 320 -3.50 5.76 19.56
C PRO A 320 -4.18 4.43 19.16
N LYS A 321 -5.51 4.40 19.18
CA LYS A 321 -6.35 3.28 18.79
C LYS A 321 -7.58 3.80 18.06
N PHE A 322 -8.22 2.95 17.27
CA PHE A 322 -9.58 3.24 16.84
C PHE A 322 -10.50 3.22 18.06
N VAL A 323 -11.37 4.22 18.15
CA VAL A 323 -12.36 4.36 19.21
C VAL A 323 -13.52 3.43 18.91
N ASP A 324 -13.79 2.56 19.88
CA ASP A 324 -15.04 1.81 19.96
C ASP A 324 -16.00 2.65 20.81
N PHE A 325 -17.09 3.09 20.19
CA PHE A 325 -18.11 3.92 20.84
C PHE A 325 -19.12 3.07 21.62
N GLY A 326 -19.16 1.74 21.41
CA GLY A 326 -20.08 0.85 22.11
C GLY A 326 -21.53 1.37 22.17
N ASP A 327 -22.07 1.43 23.38
CA ASP A 327 -23.39 2.00 23.71
C ASP A 327 -23.27 3.43 24.31
N ASP A 328 -22.08 4.05 24.24
CA ASP A 328 -21.86 5.38 24.81
C ASP A 328 -22.66 6.43 24.05
N GLN A 329 -23.26 7.37 24.80
CA GLN A 329 -24.03 8.48 24.26
C GLN A 329 -23.15 9.73 24.20
N VAL A 330 -22.99 10.27 23.00
CA VAL A 330 -22.20 11.48 22.75
C VAL A 330 -23.13 12.70 22.82
N GLU A 331 -23.09 13.44 23.92
CA GLU A 331 -23.99 14.57 24.21
C GLU A 331 -23.40 15.93 23.79
N ASP A 332 -22.08 16.13 23.92
CA ASP A 332 -21.41 17.43 23.72
C ASP A 332 -20.62 17.53 22.39
N GLY A 333 -20.96 16.66 21.43
CA GLY A 333 -20.25 16.55 20.16
C GLY A 333 -19.03 15.63 20.22
N LEU A 334 -18.63 15.13 19.05
CA LEU A 334 -17.62 14.08 18.93
C LEU A 334 -16.25 14.52 19.45
N ALA A 335 -15.81 15.74 19.17
CA ALA A 335 -14.50 16.26 19.60
C ALA A 335 -14.35 16.33 21.11
N MET A 336 -15.41 16.81 21.80
CA MET A 336 -15.44 16.90 23.26
C MET A 336 -15.36 15.50 23.87
N TYR A 337 -16.17 14.58 23.35
CA TYR A 337 -16.15 13.18 23.78
C TYR A 337 -14.76 12.54 23.60
N LEU A 338 -14.18 12.67 22.41
CA LEU A 338 -12.87 12.11 22.08
C LEU A 338 -11.74 12.73 22.89
N ARG A 339 -11.79 14.04 23.15
CA ARG A 339 -10.81 14.77 23.97
C ARG A 339 -10.70 14.18 25.36
N ASP A 340 -11.79 13.75 25.95
CA ASP A 340 -11.82 13.28 27.33
C ASP A 340 -11.42 11.79 27.44
N LEU A 341 -11.24 11.10 26.31
CA LEU A 341 -10.74 9.72 26.29
C LEU A 341 -9.26 9.63 26.63
N ARG A 342 -8.90 8.53 27.30
CA ARG A 342 -7.52 8.27 27.70
C ARG A 342 -6.58 8.15 26.48
N GLY A 343 -5.54 8.97 26.48
CA GLY A 343 -4.49 8.96 25.46
C GLY A 343 -4.83 9.77 24.22
N SER A 344 -5.93 10.54 24.25
CA SER A 344 -6.24 11.53 23.23
C SER A 344 -5.15 12.60 23.15
N ILE A 345 -4.92 13.11 21.95
CA ILE A 345 -4.12 14.32 21.72
C ILE A 345 -4.99 15.26 20.89
N PRO A 346 -5.70 16.21 21.52
CA PRO A 346 -6.45 17.23 20.81
C PRO A 346 -5.48 18.14 20.08
N VAL A 347 -5.78 18.44 18.82
CA VAL A 347 -4.94 19.27 17.97
C VAL A 347 -5.73 20.35 17.24
N VAL A 348 -5.05 21.46 17.00
CA VAL A 348 -5.56 22.57 16.17
C VAL A 348 -4.58 22.81 15.03
N ASP A 349 -5.08 22.82 13.79
CA ASP A 349 -4.30 23.18 12.60
C ASP A 349 -4.38 24.70 12.36
N PRO A 350 -3.32 25.47 12.67
CA PRO A 350 -3.33 26.92 12.48
C PRO A 350 -3.33 27.33 11.00
N ASN A 351 -3.06 26.40 10.07
CA ASN A 351 -3.03 26.67 8.63
C ASN A 351 -4.34 26.29 7.93
N ALA A 352 -5.24 25.57 8.60
CA ALA A 352 -6.53 25.22 8.06
C ALA A 352 -7.39 26.48 7.85
N LYS A 353 -8.05 26.56 6.70
CA LYS A 353 -8.94 27.68 6.34
C LYS A 353 -10.38 27.38 6.78
N GLY A 354 -11.07 28.39 7.28
CA GLY A 354 -12.44 28.26 7.80
C GLY A 354 -12.45 27.85 9.27
N GLY A 355 -13.62 27.51 9.81
CA GLY A 355 -13.83 27.10 11.20
C GLY A 355 -14.45 28.18 12.08
N ASP A 356 -14.96 27.76 13.24
CA ASP A 356 -15.62 28.61 14.23
C ASP A 356 -14.64 28.95 15.37
N ASP A 357 -14.34 30.23 15.55
CA ASP A 357 -13.35 30.69 16.54
C ASP A 357 -13.82 30.42 17.98
N ASP A 358 -15.13 30.44 18.23
CA ASP A 358 -15.68 30.11 19.54
C ASP A 358 -15.56 28.61 19.82
N PHE A 359 -15.76 27.76 18.80
CA PHE A 359 -15.55 26.31 18.93
C PHE A 359 -14.09 25.95 19.19
N VAL A 360 -13.14 26.59 18.48
CA VAL A 360 -11.70 26.42 18.74
C VAL A 360 -11.36 26.86 20.17
N ARG A 361 -11.91 27.98 20.64
CA ARG A 361 -11.69 28.45 22.02
C ARG A 361 -12.20 27.43 23.04
N MET A 362 -13.39 26.86 22.84
CA MET A 362 -13.97 25.83 23.69
C MET A 362 -13.13 24.54 23.74
N MET A 363 -12.57 24.13 22.60
CA MET A 363 -11.66 22.98 22.51
C MET A 363 -10.37 23.19 23.31
N ILE A 364 -9.82 24.40 23.27
CA ILE A 364 -8.59 24.78 23.97
C ILE A 364 -8.82 24.97 25.48
N GLU A 365 -10.00 25.43 25.88
CA GLU A 365 -10.31 25.73 27.27
C GLU A 365 -10.24 24.48 28.16
N GLY A 366 -9.39 24.54 29.19
CA GLY A 366 -9.24 23.46 30.17
C GLY A 366 -8.51 22.21 29.66
N ALA A 367 -8.00 22.20 28.42
CA ALA A 367 -7.35 21.05 27.81
C ALA A 367 -5.92 21.35 27.33
N ASN A 368 -5.06 20.33 27.34
CA ASN A 368 -3.72 20.43 26.78
C ASN A 368 -3.75 20.19 25.26
N VAL A 369 -4.08 21.24 24.50
CA VAL A 369 -4.23 21.19 23.05
C VAL A 369 -2.92 21.55 22.35
N HIS A 370 -2.57 20.79 21.31
CA HIS A 370 -1.33 20.98 20.56
C HIS A 370 -1.59 21.62 19.19
N SER A 371 -0.68 22.46 18.72
CA SER A 371 -0.70 22.85 17.30
C SER A 371 -0.27 21.67 16.44
N ILE A 372 -0.98 21.40 15.34
CA ILE A 372 -0.56 20.43 14.32
C ILE A 372 -0.22 21.12 13.01
N VAL A 373 0.93 20.78 12.42
CA VAL A 373 1.32 21.22 11.08
C VAL A 373 1.48 19.99 10.19
N TRP A 374 0.79 19.97 9.06
CA TRP A 374 0.87 18.87 8.09
C TRP A 374 2.07 19.06 7.14
N ALA A 375 3.17 18.36 7.40
CA ALA A 375 4.28 18.25 6.46
C ALA A 375 3.90 17.46 5.21
N LYS A 376 2.99 16.50 5.36
CA LYS A 376 2.31 15.84 4.24
C LYS A 376 0.82 15.87 4.50
N PRO A 377 0.00 16.51 3.65
CA PRO A 377 -1.44 16.54 3.83
C PRO A 377 -2.03 15.13 3.89
N LEU A 378 -3.16 15.02 4.58
CA LEU A 378 -4.01 13.83 4.56
C LEU A 378 -4.45 13.52 3.12
N ALA A 379 -4.53 12.23 2.78
CA ALA A 379 -4.75 11.76 1.42
C ALA A 379 -6.06 10.96 1.27
N GLU A 380 -6.79 10.76 2.38
CA GLU A 380 -8.05 9.98 2.47
C GLU A 380 -7.90 8.49 2.09
N VAL A 381 -6.69 8.05 1.73
CA VAL A 381 -6.38 6.67 1.34
C VAL A 381 -6.61 5.67 2.49
N ASN A 382 -6.45 6.13 3.74
CA ASN A 382 -6.67 5.34 4.95
C ASN A 382 -7.84 5.90 5.79
N ALA A 383 -8.84 6.48 5.12
CA ALA A 383 -10.03 6.96 5.78
C ALA A 383 -10.88 5.80 6.33
N PHE A 384 -11.51 6.03 7.47
CA PHE A 384 -12.43 5.11 8.10
C PHE A 384 -13.61 5.86 8.70
N LYS A 385 -14.69 5.13 8.98
CA LYS A 385 -15.82 5.65 9.73
C LYS A 385 -16.26 4.67 10.81
N ALA A 386 -16.76 5.21 11.91
CA ALA A 386 -17.34 4.45 13.01
C ALA A 386 -18.70 5.05 13.35
N ALA A 387 -19.71 4.21 13.57
CA ALA A 387 -21.02 4.68 13.98
C ALA A 387 -21.03 4.93 15.50
N PHE A 388 -21.76 5.95 15.93
CA PHE A 388 -22.01 6.23 17.34
C PHE A 388 -23.42 6.80 17.54
N ILE A 389 -23.91 6.81 18.77
CA ILE A 389 -25.18 7.43 19.13
C ILE A 389 -24.89 8.84 19.64
N SER A 390 -25.36 9.86 18.93
CA SER A 390 -25.38 11.23 19.43
C SER A 390 -26.71 11.50 20.12
N TYR A 391 -26.69 12.29 21.20
CA TYR A 391 -27.90 12.61 21.94
C TYR A 391 -28.02 14.13 22.09
N GLY A 392 -29.00 14.70 21.38
CA GLY A 392 -29.45 16.07 21.57
C GLY A 392 -30.78 16.08 22.32
N ASN A 393 -31.87 16.33 21.59
CA ASN A 393 -33.23 16.15 22.14
C ASN A 393 -33.72 14.70 22.06
N GLU A 394 -33.23 13.94 21.07
CA GLU A 394 -33.51 12.53 20.83
C GLU A 394 -32.21 11.81 20.42
N ALA A 395 -32.14 10.50 20.62
CA ALA A 395 -31.01 9.69 20.19
C ALA A 395 -30.97 9.54 18.66
N THR A 396 -29.85 9.93 18.05
CA THR A 396 -29.64 9.84 16.60
C THR A 396 -28.39 9.02 16.29
N LEU A 397 -28.45 8.23 15.22
CA LEU A 397 -27.29 7.52 14.69
C LEU A 397 -26.42 8.50 13.90
N ASP A 398 -25.16 8.63 14.29
CA ASP A 398 -24.18 9.52 13.68
C ASP A 398 -22.87 8.77 13.36
N TYR A 399 -21.94 9.42 12.65
CA TYR A 399 -20.71 8.81 12.18
C TYR A 399 -19.48 9.66 12.50
N ALA A 400 -18.53 9.04 13.20
CA ALA A 400 -17.20 9.57 13.40
C ALA A 400 -16.34 9.22 12.18
N TYR A 401 -15.71 10.22 11.57
CA TYR A 401 -14.82 10.06 10.43
C TYR A 401 -13.37 10.32 10.85
N GLY A 402 -12.47 9.50 10.35
CA GLY A 402 -11.05 9.69 10.62
C GLY A 402 -10.15 9.08 9.56
N GLU A 403 -8.86 9.33 9.71
CA GLU A 403 -7.81 8.80 8.82
C GLU A 403 -6.60 8.37 9.64
N VAL A 404 -5.94 7.27 9.23
CA VAL A 404 -4.68 6.87 9.84
C VAL A 404 -3.53 7.73 9.31
N CYS A 405 -2.76 8.34 10.20
CA CYS A 405 -1.61 9.17 9.86
C CYS A 405 -0.38 8.83 10.71
N LEU A 406 0.81 9.18 10.22
CA LEU A 406 2.03 9.21 11.02
C LEU A 406 2.20 10.59 11.63
N VAL A 407 2.49 10.66 12.92
CA VAL A 407 2.74 11.92 13.63
C VAL A 407 4.08 11.91 14.34
N VAL A 408 4.67 13.08 14.48
CA VAL A 408 5.90 13.32 15.25
C VAL A 408 5.64 14.41 16.28
N GLU A 409 5.96 14.14 17.54
CA GLU A 409 5.95 15.15 18.60
C GLU A 409 7.25 15.96 18.56
N LEU A 410 7.12 17.29 18.43
CA LEU A 410 8.24 18.22 18.47
C LEU A 410 8.19 19.03 19.76
N PRO A 411 9.32 19.12 20.51
CA PRO A 411 9.37 19.99 21.68
C PRO A 411 9.33 21.47 21.26
N PRO A 412 9.13 22.40 22.20
CA PRO A 412 9.33 23.84 21.98
C PRO A 412 10.66 24.16 21.28
N ALA A 413 10.69 25.19 20.44
CA ALA A 413 11.84 25.51 19.58
C ALA A 413 13.14 25.76 20.36
N ASP A 414 13.04 26.32 21.57
CA ASP A 414 14.15 26.55 22.49
C ASP A 414 14.76 25.25 23.07
N LYS A 415 14.06 24.12 22.94
CA LYS A 415 14.47 22.79 23.42
C LYS A 415 14.90 21.82 22.31
N ARG A 416 15.05 22.28 21.06
CA ARG A 416 15.40 21.44 19.89
C ARG A 416 16.89 21.38 19.57
N GLN A 417 17.76 21.95 20.40
CA GLN A 417 19.21 22.02 20.17
C GLN A 417 19.93 20.71 20.46
#